data_AF-A0A919RNM5-F1
#
_entry.id   AF-A0A919RNM5-F1
#
_cell.length_a   1.000
_cell.length_b   1.000
_cell.length_c   1.000
_cell.angle_alpha   90.00
_cell.angle_beta   90.00
_cell.angle_gamma   90.00
#
_symmetry.space_group_name_H-M   'P 1'
#
loop_
_entity.id
_entity.type
_entity.pdbx_description
1 polymer ?
#
loop_
_entity_poly.entity_id
_entity_poly.type
_entity_poly.pdbx_seq_one_letter_code
_entity_poly.pdbx_strand_id
1 'polypeptide(L)'
;MEEEMSASPIERIRVSALPAGFEFRKALTGKTSAGFNATVSQVTLVHTRGAGERDWSYPLSVHIVQAPQAVLLCTEARSGVPVDLEIRGVKATYHDGLWSLPDGEAGASAPVWRTDQAHSVTVWTASLSYGVRGPRDVPVEKLLEVARSLPLSV
;
A
#
# COMPACT_ATOMS: atom_id res chain seq x y z
N MET A 1 -23.10 -25.86 12.16
CA MET A 1 -22.70 -25.79 10.75
C MET A 1 -21.66 -24.69 10.69
N GLU A 2 -20.41 -25.04 10.93
CA GLU A 2 -19.29 -24.12 10.79
C GLU A 2 -19.15 -23.89 9.28
N GLU A 3 -19.56 -22.71 8.79
CA GLU A 3 -19.12 -22.27 7.48
C GLU A 3 -17.60 -22.23 7.53
N GLU A 4 -16.95 -23.14 6.80
CA GLU A 4 -15.56 -22.98 6.39
C GLU A 4 -15.47 -21.61 5.70
N MET A 5 -15.08 -20.59 6.46
CA MET A 5 -14.79 -19.27 5.93
C MET A 5 -13.55 -19.41 5.04
N SER A 6 -13.79 -19.81 3.79
CA SER A 6 -12.77 -19.86 2.75
C SER A 6 -12.11 -18.48 2.68
N ALA A 7 -10.81 -18.44 3.00
CA ALA A 7 -10.00 -17.24 2.95
C ALA A 7 -10.26 -16.49 1.63
N SER A 8 -10.57 -15.20 1.73
CA SER A 8 -10.89 -14.38 0.56
C SER A 8 -9.74 -14.43 -0.46
N PRO A 9 -9.99 -14.44 -1.78
CA PRO A 9 -8.93 -14.53 -2.79
C PRO A 9 -7.78 -13.54 -2.60
N ILE A 10 -8.07 -12.34 -2.07
CA ILE A 10 -7.05 -11.31 -1.78
C ILE A 10 -6.09 -11.68 -0.64
N GLU A 11 -6.49 -12.57 0.28
CA GLU A 11 -5.66 -13.04 1.40
C GLU A 11 -4.58 -14.04 0.94
N ARG A 12 -4.75 -14.63 -0.26
CA ARG A 12 -3.76 -15.52 -0.87
C ARG A 12 -2.70 -14.78 -1.67
N ILE A 13 -2.88 -13.49 -1.92
CA ILE A 13 -1.91 -12.68 -2.67
C ILE A 13 -0.60 -12.58 -1.88
N ARG A 14 0.50 -12.69 -2.60
CA ARG A 14 1.87 -12.57 -2.08
C ARG A 14 2.63 -11.55 -2.93
N VAL A 15 3.59 -10.88 -2.30
CA VAL A 15 4.55 -10.02 -2.98
C VAL A 15 5.75 -10.88 -3.35
N SER A 16 6.10 -10.93 -4.64
CA SER A 16 7.18 -11.79 -5.14
C SER A 16 8.53 -11.06 -5.28
N ALA A 17 8.53 -9.73 -5.30
CA ALA A 17 9.75 -8.91 -5.29
C ALA A 17 9.71 -7.90 -4.14
N LEU A 18 10.77 -7.86 -3.35
CA LEU A 18 10.97 -6.89 -2.28
C LEU A 18 12.33 -6.20 -2.44
N PRO A 19 12.46 -4.91 -2.07
CA PRO A 19 13.76 -4.27 -1.99
C PRO A 19 14.62 -4.99 -0.94
N ALA A 20 15.95 -4.93 -1.12
CA ALA A 20 16.89 -5.61 -0.24
C ALA A 20 16.65 -5.24 1.24
N GLY A 21 16.71 -6.27 2.10
CA GLY A 21 16.51 -6.16 3.54
C GLY A 21 15.04 -6.24 3.99
N PHE A 22 14.06 -5.95 3.14
CA PHE A 22 12.65 -6.07 3.54
C PHE A 22 12.20 -7.52 3.58
N GLU A 23 11.53 -7.89 4.67
CA GLU A 23 10.95 -9.22 4.87
C GLU A 23 9.49 -9.10 5.28
N PHE A 24 8.67 -10.06 4.88
CA PHE A 24 7.29 -10.15 5.35
C PHE A 24 7.24 -10.33 6.87
N ARG A 25 6.43 -9.50 7.55
CA ARG A 25 6.23 -9.58 9.00
C ARG A 25 4.84 -10.02 9.39
N LYS A 26 3.82 -9.42 8.77
CA LYS A 26 2.42 -9.74 9.09
C LYS A 26 1.49 -9.33 7.97
N ALA A 27 0.33 -9.99 7.95
CA ALA A 27 -0.84 -9.56 7.21
C ALA A 27 -1.87 -8.97 8.18
N LEU A 28 -2.47 -7.85 7.80
CA LEU A 28 -3.61 -7.24 8.47
C LEU A 28 -4.82 -7.35 7.57
N THR A 29 -5.99 -7.71 8.11
CA THR A 29 -7.21 -7.92 7.32
C THR A 29 -8.34 -7.02 7.81
N GLY A 30 -9.26 -6.75 6.89
CA GLY A 30 -10.48 -5.98 7.15
C GLY A 30 -10.19 -4.56 7.61
N LYS A 31 -10.90 -4.09 8.65
CA LYS A 31 -10.79 -2.70 9.11
C LYS A 31 -9.39 -2.34 9.63
N THR A 32 -8.61 -3.33 10.08
CA THR A 32 -7.24 -3.11 10.60
C THR A 32 -6.21 -2.87 9.50
N SER A 33 -6.51 -3.27 8.26
CA SER A 33 -5.65 -3.05 7.10
C SER A 33 -5.51 -1.56 6.76
N ALA A 34 -6.61 -0.80 6.87
CA ALA A 34 -6.69 0.67 6.74
C ALA A 34 -5.92 1.28 5.54
N GLY A 35 -5.74 0.53 4.45
CA GLY A 35 -5.06 1.00 3.25
C GLY A 35 -5.98 1.85 2.38
N PHE A 36 -7.24 1.43 2.24
CA PHE A 36 -8.25 2.09 1.42
C PHE A 36 -9.45 2.50 2.27
N ASN A 37 -10.08 3.61 1.91
CA ASN A 37 -11.28 4.10 2.59
C ASN A 37 -12.42 3.09 2.53
N ALA A 38 -13.12 2.92 3.66
CA ALA A 38 -14.47 2.37 3.76
C ALA A 38 -14.72 0.96 3.18
N THR A 39 -13.77 0.03 3.29
CA THR A 39 -13.95 -1.37 2.84
C THR A 39 -13.48 -2.38 3.88
N VAL A 40 -14.28 -3.41 4.13
CA VAL A 40 -13.93 -4.55 5.00
C VAL A 40 -13.23 -5.69 4.24
N SER A 41 -13.17 -5.63 2.91
CA SER A 41 -12.47 -6.63 2.08
C SER A 41 -11.15 -6.06 1.59
N GLN A 42 -10.23 -5.89 2.54
CA GLN A 42 -8.87 -5.46 2.26
C GLN A 42 -7.83 -6.19 3.10
N VAL A 43 -6.64 -6.30 2.55
CA VAL A 43 -5.47 -6.91 3.17
C VAL A 43 -4.30 -5.94 3.07
N THR A 44 -3.56 -5.77 4.15
CA THR A 44 -2.26 -5.09 4.15
C THR A 44 -1.17 -6.10 4.49
N LEU A 45 -0.22 -6.26 3.59
CA LEU A 45 1.00 -7.02 3.81
C LEU A 45 2.09 -6.06 4.28
N VAL A 46 2.58 -6.24 5.50
CA VAL A 46 3.60 -5.38 6.12
C VAL A 46 4.96 -6.05 6.02
N HIS A 47 5.93 -5.32 5.48
CA HIS A 47 7.32 -5.75 5.33
C HIS A 47 8.25 -4.74 6.01
N THR A 48 9.26 -5.22 6.73
CA THR A 48 10.21 -4.35 7.45
C THR A 48 11.64 -4.83 7.27
N ARG A 49 12.62 -3.92 7.37
CA ARG A 49 14.05 -4.26 7.31
C ARG A 49 14.58 -4.94 8.57
N GLY A 50 13.90 -4.72 9.69
CA GLY A 50 14.27 -5.26 10.99
C GLY A 50 13.09 -5.16 11.95
N ALA A 51 13.38 -5.37 13.23
CA ALA A 51 12.40 -5.30 14.31
C ALA A 51 12.42 -3.97 15.08
N GLY A 52 13.27 -3.02 14.69
CA GLY A 52 13.42 -1.74 15.38
C GLY A 52 12.24 -0.80 15.17
N GLU A 53 12.03 0.12 16.10
CA GLU A 53 10.92 1.09 16.06
C GLU A 53 10.85 1.83 14.72
N ARG A 54 11.99 2.32 14.23
CA ARG A 54 12.10 3.02 12.95
C ARG A 54 11.59 2.20 11.76
N ASP A 55 11.86 0.89 11.74
CA ASP A 55 11.42 0.00 10.66
C ASP A 55 9.90 -0.20 10.68
N TRP A 56 9.28 -0.13 11.86
CA TRP A 56 7.84 -0.20 12.05
C TRP A 56 7.12 1.14 11.85
N SER A 57 7.81 2.27 12.05
CA SER A 57 7.28 3.61 11.75
C SER A 57 7.14 3.84 10.25
N TYR A 58 8.06 3.29 9.45
CA TYR A 58 8.07 3.46 7.99
C TYR A 58 8.28 2.12 7.26
N PRO A 59 7.34 1.17 7.40
CA PRO A 59 7.44 -0.12 6.75
C PRO A 59 7.20 0.01 5.24
N LEU A 60 7.56 -1.02 4.50
CA LEU A 60 7.02 -1.23 3.16
C LEU A 60 5.69 -1.97 3.30
N SER A 61 4.60 -1.33 2.91
CA SER A 61 3.26 -1.91 2.98
C SER A 61 2.65 -2.08 1.61
N VAL A 62 2.02 -3.24 1.40
CA VAL A 62 1.20 -3.53 0.21
C VAL A 62 -0.23 -3.69 0.65
N HIS A 63 -1.05 -2.72 0.27
CA HIS A 63 -2.49 -2.68 0.49
C HIS A 63 -3.20 -3.28 -0.71
N ILE A 64 -4.23 -4.09 -0.47
CA ILE A 64 -4.99 -4.79 -1.50
C ILE A 64 -6.47 -4.67 -1.16
N VAL A 65 -7.29 -4.30 -2.12
CA VAL A 65 -8.74 -4.25 -1.95
C VAL A 65 -9.46 -4.76 -3.19
N GLN A 66 -10.53 -5.53 -2.97
CA GLN A 66 -11.46 -5.89 -4.03
C GLN A 66 -12.46 -4.76 -4.31
N ALA A 67 -11.95 -3.67 -4.85
CA ALA A 67 -12.71 -2.54 -5.34
C ALA A 67 -11.89 -1.88 -6.45
N PRO A 68 -12.29 -1.97 -7.73
CA PRO A 68 -11.59 -1.26 -8.79
C PRO A 68 -11.70 0.24 -8.54
N GLN A 69 -10.66 1.00 -8.90
CA GLN A 69 -10.61 2.46 -8.75
C GLN A 69 -10.62 2.96 -7.28
N ALA A 70 -10.32 2.09 -6.31
CA ALA A 70 -10.24 2.51 -4.92
C ALA A 70 -9.11 3.53 -4.72
N VAL A 71 -9.38 4.56 -3.91
CA VAL A 71 -8.40 5.60 -3.59
C VAL A 71 -7.62 5.18 -2.36
N LEU A 72 -6.29 5.13 -2.51
CA LEU A 72 -5.39 4.85 -1.40
C LEU A 72 -5.59 5.93 -0.33
N LEU A 73 -5.75 5.52 0.92
CA LEU A 73 -5.90 6.45 2.04
C LEU A 73 -4.70 7.42 2.03
N CYS A 74 -4.89 8.65 2.51
CA CYS A 74 -3.82 9.63 2.52
C CYS A 74 -3.25 9.92 1.12
N THR A 75 -4.03 9.84 0.05
CA THR A 75 -3.66 10.38 -1.28
C THR A 75 -4.83 11.12 -1.97
N GLU A 76 -5.97 11.27 -1.29
CA GLU A 76 -7.28 11.64 -1.87
C GLU A 76 -7.31 12.98 -2.58
N ALA A 77 -6.53 13.95 -2.09
CA ALA A 77 -6.51 15.33 -2.59
C ALA A 77 -5.20 15.69 -3.31
N ARG A 78 -4.39 14.70 -3.72
CA ARG A 78 -3.09 14.93 -4.37
C ARG A 78 -3.10 14.37 -5.79
N SER A 79 -2.83 15.23 -6.76
CA SER A 79 -2.50 14.80 -8.11
C SER A 79 -1.17 14.06 -8.08
N GLY A 80 -1.19 12.75 -8.28
CA GLY A 80 0.02 11.97 -8.50
C GLY A 80 0.52 12.06 -9.95
N VAL A 81 1.64 11.41 -10.21
CA VAL A 81 2.24 11.30 -11.54
C VAL A 81 1.86 9.93 -12.12
N PRO A 82 1.22 9.85 -13.29
CA PRO A 82 0.99 8.57 -13.95
C PRO A 82 2.30 7.83 -14.20
N VAL A 83 2.32 6.54 -13.91
CA VAL A 83 3.48 5.67 -14.15
C VAL A 83 3.05 4.47 -14.97
N ASP A 84 3.88 4.10 -15.95
CA ASP A 84 3.63 2.91 -16.77
C ASP A 84 4.28 1.68 -16.14
N LEU A 85 3.47 0.66 -15.88
CA LEU A 85 3.94 -0.63 -15.41
C LEU A 85 4.22 -1.61 -16.56
N GLU A 86 3.99 -1.20 -17.81
CA GLU A 86 4.12 -1.98 -19.04
C GLU A 86 3.19 -3.20 -19.09
N ILE A 87 2.04 -3.09 -18.40
CA ILE A 87 1.03 -4.15 -18.31
C ILE A 87 -0.30 -3.62 -18.86
N ARG A 88 -0.80 -4.29 -19.90
CA ARG A 88 -2.04 -3.88 -20.59
C ARG A 88 -3.23 -3.89 -19.63
N GLY A 89 -4.00 -2.79 -19.64
CA GLY A 89 -5.22 -2.67 -18.84
C GLY A 89 -4.98 -2.29 -17.38
N VAL A 90 -3.72 -2.12 -16.97
CA VAL A 90 -3.34 -1.65 -15.64
C VAL A 90 -3.10 -0.15 -15.70
N LYS A 91 -3.62 0.58 -14.71
CA LYS A 91 -3.31 1.99 -14.48
C LYS A 91 -2.52 2.11 -13.19
N ALA A 92 -1.54 3.00 -13.16
CA ALA A 92 -0.82 3.29 -11.94
C ALA A 92 -0.48 4.77 -11.80
N THR A 93 -0.44 5.23 -10.55
CA THR A 93 -0.12 6.60 -10.17
C THR A 93 0.87 6.58 -9.03
N TYR A 94 1.98 7.28 -9.20
CA TYR A 94 2.95 7.55 -8.15
C TYR A 94 2.55 8.81 -7.37
N HIS A 95 2.69 8.77 -6.04
CA HIS A 95 2.54 9.92 -5.17
C HIS A 95 3.82 10.14 -4.36
N ASP A 96 4.37 11.35 -4.49
CA ASP A 96 5.63 11.77 -3.88
C ASP A 96 5.43 12.20 -2.41
N GLY A 97 4.82 11.35 -1.60
CA GLY A 97 4.56 11.65 -0.20
C GLY A 97 3.46 10.82 0.43
N LEU A 98 3.21 11.13 1.69
CA LEU A 98 2.10 10.61 2.49
C LEU A 98 1.65 11.67 3.49
N TRP A 99 0.38 11.65 3.88
CA TRP A 99 -0.05 12.46 5.02
C TRP A 99 0.47 11.85 6.33
N SER A 100 1.19 12.63 7.13
CA SER A 100 1.50 12.30 8.53
C SER A 100 0.54 13.06 9.46
N LEU A 101 0.21 12.45 10.60
CA LEU A 101 -0.35 13.24 11.70
C LEU A 101 0.78 14.08 12.30
N PRO A 102 0.55 15.36 12.65
CA PRO A 102 1.56 16.15 13.34
C PRO A 102 1.94 15.48 14.67
N ASP A 103 3.23 15.41 14.96
CA ASP A 103 3.76 14.81 16.18
C ASP A 103 3.29 15.63 17.40
N GLY A 104 2.27 15.13 18.11
CA GLY A 104 2.11 15.43 19.53
C GLY A 104 1.35 16.68 19.98
N GLU A 105 0.31 17.16 19.30
CA GLU A 105 -0.64 18.08 19.96
C GLU A 105 -2.10 17.64 19.86
N ALA A 106 -2.73 17.57 21.03
CA ALA A 106 -4.17 17.47 21.21
C ALA A 106 -4.82 18.77 20.71
N GLY A 107 -5.06 18.83 19.41
CA GLY A 107 -5.69 19.94 18.73
C GLY A 107 -5.63 19.66 17.25
N ALA A 108 -6.77 19.35 16.64
CA ALA A 108 -6.93 18.89 15.27
C ALA A 108 -6.26 19.83 14.26
N SER A 109 -4.96 19.64 14.05
CA SER A 109 -4.26 20.12 12.88
C SER A 109 -4.52 19.09 11.80
N ALA A 110 -5.01 19.54 10.65
CA ALA A 110 -5.17 18.66 9.50
C ALA A 110 -3.85 17.88 9.27
N PRO A 111 -3.91 16.63 8.76
CA PRO A 111 -2.70 15.89 8.41
C PRO A 111 -1.77 16.77 7.55
N VAL A 112 -0.47 16.48 7.47
CA VAL A 112 0.45 17.23 6.58
C VAL A 112 1.07 16.32 5.53
N TRP A 113 1.14 16.76 4.28
CA TRP A 113 1.81 16.02 3.20
C TRP A 113 3.33 16.09 3.37
N ARG A 114 3.96 14.96 3.71
CA ARG A 114 5.41 14.81 3.89
C ARG A 114 6.01 14.04 2.73
N THR A 115 6.95 14.64 2.01
CA THR A 115 7.65 14.03 0.86
C THR A 115 8.99 13.38 1.26
N ASP A 116 9.46 13.64 2.47
CA ASP A 116 10.74 13.20 3.01
C ASP A 116 10.66 11.90 3.81
N GLN A 117 9.45 11.47 4.18
CA GLN A 117 9.24 10.29 5.02
C GLN A 117 8.91 9.03 4.22
N ALA A 118 7.96 9.15 3.29
CA ALA A 118 7.43 8.02 2.53
C ALA A 118 6.96 8.48 1.15
N HIS A 119 6.69 7.51 0.30
CA HIS A 119 6.02 7.70 -0.99
C HIS A 119 5.16 6.48 -1.32
N SER A 120 4.35 6.57 -2.37
CA SER A 120 3.44 5.49 -2.72
C SER A 120 3.17 5.34 -4.21
N VAL A 121 2.73 4.14 -4.60
CA VAL A 121 2.17 3.85 -5.91
C VAL A 121 0.80 3.25 -5.70
N THR A 122 -0.22 3.81 -6.34
CA THR A 122 -1.55 3.18 -6.44
C THR A 122 -1.67 2.52 -7.79
N VAL A 123 -2.17 1.29 -7.83
CA VAL A 123 -2.34 0.49 -9.05
C VAL A 123 -3.79 0.01 -9.12
N TRP A 124 -4.38 0.09 -10.30
CA TRP A 124 -5.76 -0.34 -10.56
C TRP A 124 -5.79 -1.37 -11.68
N THR A 125 -6.49 -2.48 -11.42
CA THR A 125 -6.87 -3.49 -12.41
C THR A 125 -8.39 -3.45 -12.62
N ALA A 126 -8.94 -4.39 -13.41
CA ALA A 126 -10.39 -4.45 -13.61
C ALA A 126 -11.16 -4.85 -12.35
N SER A 127 -10.53 -5.56 -11.42
CA SER A 127 -11.18 -6.17 -10.25
C SER A 127 -10.59 -5.73 -8.90
N LEU A 128 -9.32 -5.32 -8.88
CA LEU A 128 -8.58 -5.01 -7.66
C LEU A 128 -7.94 -3.63 -7.73
N SER A 129 -7.69 -3.05 -6.55
CA SER A 129 -6.76 -1.94 -6.40
C SER A 129 -5.65 -2.31 -5.42
N TYR A 130 -4.45 -1.86 -5.72
CA TYR A 130 -3.26 -2.05 -4.91
C TYR A 130 -2.66 -0.72 -4.51
N GLY A 131 -2.11 -0.65 -3.31
CA GLY A 131 -1.34 0.48 -2.83
C GLY A 131 -0.02 -0.02 -2.31
N VAL A 132 1.09 0.39 -2.91
CA VAL A 132 2.43 0.11 -2.41
C VAL A 132 2.93 1.38 -1.75
N ARG A 133 3.26 1.32 -0.45
CA ARG A 133 3.92 2.42 0.27
C ARG A 133 5.28 1.97 0.73
N GLY A 134 6.25 2.86 0.67
CA GLY A 134 7.61 2.60 1.15
C GLY A 134 8.23 3.83 1.80
N PRO A 135 9.24 3.63 2.66
CA PRO A 135 10.04 4.72 3.19
C PRO A 135 10.78 5.44 2.06
N ARG A 136 11.06 6.73 2.24
CA ARG A 136 11.66 7.59 1.20
C ARG A 136 13.05 7.14 0.73
N ASP A 137 13.76 6.38 1.56
CA ASP A 137 15.07 5.82 1.20
C ASP A 137 14.97 4.61 0.24
N VAL A 138 13.77 4.09 -0.03
CA VAL A 138 13.52 3.13 -1.11
C VAL A 138 13.39 3.91 -2.42
N PRO A 139 14.21 3.62 -3.45
CA PRO A 139 14.08 4.24 -4.76
C PRO A 139 12.72 3.95 -5.39
N VAL A 140 12.19 4.90 -6.17
CA VAL A 140 10.88 4.75 -6.81
C VAL A 140 10.84 3.52 -7.73
N GLU A 141 11.94 3.21 -8.41
CA GLU A 141 12.08 2.03 -9.28
C GLU A 141 11.85 0.73 -8.51
N LYS A 142 12.33 0.66 -7.26
CA LYS A 142 12.11 -0.51 -6.39
C LYS A 142 10.67 -0.60 -5.92
N LEU A 143 10.01 0.53 -5.69
CA LEU A 143 8.59 0.55 -5.39
C LEU A 143 7.75 0.08 -6.61
N LEU A 144 8.15 0.47 -7.81
CA LEU A 144 7.54 0.00 -9.06
C LEU A 144 7.81 -1.48 -9.33
N GLU A 145 8.99 -2.00 -9.01
CA GLU A 145 9.29 -3.44 -9.06
C GLU A 145 8.34 -4.23 -8.14
N VAL A 146 8.14 -3.77 -6.91
CA VAL A 146 7.16 -4.36 -5.98
C VAL A 146 5.76 -4.35 -6.60
N ALA A 147 5.34 -3.21 -7.15
CA ALA A 147 4.03 -3.07 -7.79
C ALA A 147 3.85 -4.04 -8.96
N ARG A 148 4.85 -4.18 -9.85
CA ARG A 148 4.84 -5.13 -10.98
C ARG A 148 4.82 -6.59 -10.54
N SER A 149 5.33 -6.88 -9.34
CA SER A 149 5.39 -8.25 -8.79
C SER A 149 4.04 -8.77 -8.28
N LEU A 150 3.03 -7.89 -8.20
CA LEU A 150 1.68 -8.22 -7.78
C LEU A 150 0.93 -8.97 -8.90
N PRO A 151 -0.13 -9.73 -8.57
CA PRO A 151 -0.96 -10.39 -9.58
C PRO A 151 -1.85 -9.37 -10.29
N LEU A 152 -1.25 -8.61 -11.21
CA LEU A 152 -1.89 -7.51 -11.93
C LEU A 152 -2.69 -7.97 -13.16
N SER A 153 -2.49 -9.22 -13.57
CA SER A 153 -3.22 -9.86 -14.66
C SER A 153 -4.67 -10.12 -14.24
N VAL A 154 -5.60 -9.65 -15.07
CA VAL A 154 -7.04 -9.90 -14.99
C VAL A 154 -7.42 -11.25 -15.56
#